data_AF-A0A7K1XSC5-F1
#
_entry.id   AF-A0A7K1XSC5-F1
#
_cell.length_a   1.000
_cell.length_b   1.000
_cell.length_c   1.000
_cell.angle_alpha   90.00
_cell.angle_beta   90.00
_cell.angle_gamma   90.00
#
_symmetry.space_group_name_H-M   'P 1'
#
loop_
_entity.id
_entity.type
_entity.pdbx_description
1 polymer ?
#
loop_
_entity_poly.entity_id
_entity_poly.type
_entity_poly.pdbx_seq_one_letter_code
_entity_poly.pdbx_strand_id
1 'polypeptide(L)'
;MKTALNHVNFYALIFVFASCLCSCNLALTNGHLGASKDINDAKKREVFVCEYTSPTNPYRINDTLSIPVRSAWLEHQWRYKGLFSEKSQIEDNGYQLIVISDNKNLKGLYETWTIGLTSESYFRPAANDAMITDFETLPSDSVLTWKVQQGRYLSKSYSKNVIGKFELRKVN
;
A
#
# COMPACT_ATOMS: atom_id res chain seq x y z
N MET A 1 -18.54 52.04 -24.28
CA MET A 1 -18.31 50.70 -24.85
C MET A 1 -17.01 50.11 -24.30
N LYS A 2 -16.99 49.66 -23.03
CA LYS A 2 -15.76 49.17 -22.35
C LYS A 2 -16.02 48.02 -21.36
N THR A 3 -17.13 47.30 -21.49
CA THR A 3 -17.52 46.21 -20.58
C THR A 3 -17.39 44.82 -21.21
N ALA A 4 -17.40 44.71 -22.54
CA ALA A 4 -17.37 43.40 -23.22
C ALA A 4 -15.98 42.72 -23.24
N LEU A 5 -14.89 43.49 -23.22
CA LEU A 5 -13.52 42.94 -23.34
C LEU A 5 -13.03 42.24 -22.06
N ASN A 6 -13.61 42.57 -20.90
CA ASN A 6 -13.20 42.00 -19.61
C ASN A 6 -13.80 40.61 -19.35
N HIS A 7 -14.94 40.29 -19.96
CA HIS A 7 -15.59 38.99 -19.78
C HIS A 7 -14.89 37.87 -20.55
N VAL A 8 -14.39 38.14 -21.76
CA VAL A 8 -13.72 37.13 -22.60
C VAL A 8 -12.43 36.61 -21.93
N ASN A 9 -11.65 37.50 -21.31
CA ASN A 9 -10.44 37.12 -20.58
C ASN A 9 -10.75 36.34 -19.29
N PHE A 10 -11.88 36.62 -18.63
CA PHE A 10 -12.29 35.91 -17.41
C PHE A 10 -12.75 34.47 -17.71
N TYR A 11 -13.52 34.26 -18.79
CA TYR A 11 -13.94 32.92 -19.19
C TYR A 11 -12.78 32.06 -19.71
N ALA A 12 -11.83 32.66 -20.44
CA ALA A 12 -10.61 31.97 -20.86
C ALA A 12 -9.77 31.52 -19.65
N LEU A 13 -9.64 32.37 -18.62
CA LEU A 13 -8.95 32.03 -17.37
C LEU A 13 -9.63 30.87 -16.62
N ILE A 14 -10.97 30.89 -16.53
CA ILE A 14 -11.75 29.80 -15.91
C ILE A 14 -11.58 28.49 -16.70
N PHE A 15 -11.57 28.53 -18.02
CA PHE A 15 -11.41 27.33 -18.85
C PHE A 15 -10.00 26.71 -18.72
N VAL A 16 -8.97 27.55 -18.60
CA VAL A 16 -7.59 27.09 -18.31
C VAL A 16 -7.50 26.50 -16.90
N PHE A 17 -8.13 27.12 -15.90
CA PHE A 17 -8.16 26.58 -14.54
C PHE A 17 -8.94 25.26 -14.45
N ALA A 18 -10.09 25.17 -15.13
CA ALA A 18 -10.90 23.95 -15.18
C ALA A 18 -10.19 22.80 -15.88
N SER A 19 -9.46 23.07 -16.98
CA SER A 19 -8.69 22.04 -17.68
C SER A 19 -7.47 21.55 -16.87
N CYS A 20 -6.81 22.43 -16.11
CA CYS A 20 -5.76 22.04 -15.16
C CYS A 20 -6.30 21.19 -14.00
N LEU A 21 -7.52 21.46 -13.51
CA LEU A 21 -8.13 20.67 -12.42
C LEU A 21 -8.60 19.27 -12.88
N CYS A 22 -9.07 19.14 -14.12
CA CYS A 22 -9.52 17.85 -14.66
C CYS A 22 -8.38 16.89 -15.04
N SER A 23 -7.17 17.40 -15.32
CA SER A 23 -6.03 16.56 -15.73
C SER A 23 -5.34 15.81 -14.58
N CYS A 24 -5.42 16.31 -13.34
CA CYS A 24 -4.65 15.73 -12.23
C CYS A 24 -5.23 14.41 -11.67
N ASN A 25 -6.51 14.11 -11.91
CA ASN A 25 -7.17 12.93 -11.31
C ASN A 25 -7.29 11.73 -12.27
N LEU A 26 -7.15 11.95 -13.58
CA LEU A 26 -7.34 10.90 -14.59
C LEU A 26 -6.12 9.95 -14.68
N ALA A 27 -4.93 10.46 -14.42
CA ALA A 27 -3.67 9.71 -14.50
C ALA A 27 -3.40 8.84 -13.25
N LEU A 28 -3.91 9.23 -12.07
CA LEU A 28 -3.69 8.51 -10.82
C LEU A 28 -4.36 7.13 -10.79
N THR A 29 -5.47 6.95 -11.51
CA THR A 29 -6.27 5.73 -11.49
C THR A 29 -5.81 4.67 -12.51
N ASN A 30 -5.03 5.00 -13.55
CA ASN A 30 -4.95 4.15 -14.75
C ASN A 30 -3.55 3.72 -15.19
N GLY A 31 -2.64 3.54 -14.25
CA GLY A 31 -1.31 2.99 -14.55
C GLY A 31 -0.58 2.43 -13.34
N HIS A 32 -0.97 2.85 -12.13
CA HIS A 32 -0.41 2.32 -10.89
C HIS A 32 -1.11 1.02 -10.49
N LEU A 33 -0.36 0.16 -9.78
CA LEU A 33 -0.93 -0.97 -9.08
C LEU A 33 -1.99 -0.47 -8.10
N GLY A 34 -3.18 -1.05 -8.17
CA GLY A 34 -4.23 -0.86 -7.18
C GLY A 34 -3.89 -1.65 -5.92
N ALA A 35 -4.53 -1.28 -4.81
CA ALA A 35 -4.54 -2.08 -3.58
C ALA A 35 -5.96 -2.01 -3.02
N SER A 36 -6.53 -3.16 -2.63
CA SER A 36 -7.85 -3.15 -2.02
C SER A 36 -7.85 -2.47 -0.65
N LYS A 37 -8.98 -1.86 -0.30
CA LYS A 37 -9.12 -1.17 0.99
C LYS A 37 -9.34 -2.14 2.15
N ASP A 38 -9.98 -3.26 1.85
CA ASP A 38 -10.30 -4.32 2.78
C ASP A 38 -10.48 -5.64 2.01
N ILE A 39 -10.65 -6.73 2.76
CA ILE A 39 -10.85 -8.08 2.23
C ILE A 39 -12.10 -8.18 1.35
N ASN A 40 -13.18 -7.46 1.67
CA ASN A 40 -14.41 -7.52 0.90
C ASN A 40 -14.24 -6.83 -0.46
N ASP A 41 -13.50 -5.72 -0.51
CA ASP A 41 -13.10 -5.08 -1.77
C ASP A 41 -12.21 -6.01 -2.60
N ALA A 42 -11.24 -6.70 -1.98
CA ALA A 42 -10.38 -7.67 -2.68
C ALA A 42 -11.20 -8.85 -3.26
N LYS A 43 -12.18 -9.36 -2.50
CA LYS A 43 -13.09 -10.42 -2.95
C LYS A 43 -14.02 -9.92 -4.06
N LYS A 44 -14.60 -8.72 -3.93
CA LYS A 44 -15.46 -8.09 -4.95
C LYS A 44 -14.72 -7.87 -6.27
N ARG A 45 -13.43 -7.56 -6.19
CA ARG A 45 -12.54 -7.37 -7.34
C ARG A 45 -11.97 -8.68 -7.89
N GLU A 46 -12.29 -9.82 -7.27
CA GLU A 46 -11.79 -11.14 -7.69
C GLU A 46 -10.25 -11.23 -7.68
N VAL A 47 -9.58 -10.44 -6.84
CA VAL A 47 -8.11 -10.43 -6.70
C VAL A 47 -7.65 -11.11 -5.41
N PHE A 48 -8.56 -11.40 -4.49
CA PHE A 48 -8.28 -12.02 -3.21
C PHE A 48 -7.70 -13.44 -3.36
N VAL A 49 -6.63 -13.74 -2.62
CA VAL A 49 -5.99 -15.06 -2.60
C VAL A 49 -6.21 -15.77 -1.28
N CYS A 50 -5.79 -15.17 -0.15
CA CYS A 50 -5.99 -15.74 1.17
C CYS A 50 -5.82 -14.72 2.29
N GLU A 51 -6.32 -15.08 3.48
CA GLU A 51 -6.18 -14.29 4.70
C GLU A 51 -4.98 -14.74 5.54
N TYR A 52 -4.41 -13.79 6.27
CA TYR A 52 -3.38 -14.01 7.27
C TYR A 52 -3.82 -13.43 8.61
N THR A 53 -3.36 -14.03 9.69
CA THR A 53 -3.58 -13.57 11.06
C THR A 53 -2.27 -13.44 11.81
N SER A 54 -2.24 -12.55 12.79
CA SER A 54 -1.11 -12.43 13.69
C SER A 54 -1.19 -13.49 14.80
N PRO A 55 -0.09 -14.18 15.16
CA PRO A 55 -0.11 -15.17 16.24
C PRO A 55 -0.46 -14.58 17.61
N THR A 56 -0.20 -13.28 17.81
CA THR A 56 -0.62 -12.50 18.98
C THR A 56 -1.14 -11.14 18.52
N ASN A 57 -2.10 -10.55 19.23
CA ASN A 57 -2.63 -9.23 18.87
C ASN A 57 -2.77 -8.35 20.12
N PRO A 58 -1.97 -7.27 20.27
CA PRO A 58 -0.98 -6.77 19.30
C PRO A 58 0.24 -7.69 19.14
N TYR A 59 0.85 -7.69 17.95
CA TYR A 59 2.10 -8.38 17.72
C TYR A 59 3.24 -7.58 18.36
N ARG A 60 3.89 -8.15 19.37
CA ARG A 60 5.01 -7.50 20.07
C ARG A 60 6.32 -7.78 19.36
N ILE A 61 6.95 -6.74 18.79
CA ILE A 61 8.26 -6.85 18.14
C ILE A 61 9.37 -6.78 19.20
N ASN A 62 9.24 -5.84 20.14
CA ASN A 62 10.11 -5.69 21.31
C ASN A 62 9.36 -4.97 22.44
N ASP A 63 10.06 -4.44 23.44
CA ASP A 63 9.43 -3.78 24.60
C ASP A 63 8.69 -2.48 24.28
N THR A 64 9.08 -1.77 23.22
CA THR A 64 8.54 -0.45 22.88
C THR A 64 7.72 -0.45 21.60
N LEU A 65 7.90 -1.45 20.73
CA LEU A 65 7.23 -1.56 19.44
C LEU A 65 6.29 -2.76 19.42
N SER A 66 5.00 -2.46 19.21
CA SER A 66 3.97 -3.46 18.96
C SER A 66 2.99 -2.99 17.90
N ILE A 67 2.54 -3.92 17.07
CA ILE A 67 1.69 -3.66 15.90
C ILE A 67 0.39 -4.44 16.09
N PRO A 68 -0.75 -3.78 16.35
CA PRO A 68 -2.04 -4.44 16.27
C PRO A 68 -2.34 -4.78 14.81
N VAL A 69 -2.71 -6.02 14.52
CA VAL A 69 -3.08 -6.44 13.17
C VAL A 69 -4.60 -6.58 13.15
N ARG A 70 -5.28 -5.63 12.49
CA ARG A 70 -6.74 -5.64 12.35
C ARG A 70 -7.18 -6.59 11.25
N SER A 71 -6.48 -6.58 10.12
CA SER A 71 -6.65 -7.53 9.02
C SER A 71 -5.36 -7.66 8.23
N ALA A 72 -5.14 -8.83 7.64
CA ALA A 72 -4.06 -9.04 6.69
C ALA A 72 -4.53 -10.02 5.61
N TRP A 73 -4.27 -9.70 4.35
CA TRP A 73 -4.63 -10.56 3.24
C TRP A 73 -3.66 -10.41 2.09
N LEU A 74 -3.55 -11.49 1.32
CA LEU A 74 -2.82 -11.55 0.08
C LEU A 74 -3.81 -11.41 -1.07
N GLU A 75 -3.44 -10.59 -2.05
CA GLU A 75 -4.16 -10.44 -3.31
C GLU A 75 -3.18 -10.50 -4.49
N HIS A 76 -3.70 -10.83 -5.66
CA HIS A 76 -2.99 -10.62 -6.92
C HIS A 76 -2.70 -9.13 -7.10
N GLN A 77 -1.58 -8.79 -7.72
CA GLN A 77 -1.39 -7.42 -8.21
C GLN A 77 -2.38 -7.13 -9.35
N TRP A 78 -2.94 -5.94 -9.36
CA TRP A 78 -3.98 -5.57 -10.32
C TRP A 78 -3.96 -4.08 -10.65
N ARG A 79 -4.59 -3.71 -11.77
CA ARG A 79 -4.84 -2.32 -12.19
C ARG A 79 -6.30 -2.14 -12.60
N TYR A 80 -6.74 -0.91 -12.78
CA TYR A 80 -8.07 -0.65 -13.34
C TYR A 80 -8.09 -0.92 -14.85
N LYS A 81 -9.14 -1.60 -15.34
CA LYS A 81 -9.31 -2.00 -16.75
C LYS A 81 -9.60 -0.82 -17.72
N GLY A 82 -9.22 0.41 -17.37
CA GLY A 82 -9.41 1.61 -18.18
C GLY A 82 -10.00 2.80 -17.40
N LEU A 83 -10.01 3.96 -18.05
CA LEU A 83 -10.12 5.29 -17.42
C LEU A 83 -11.27 5.49 -16.41
N PHE A 84 -12.37 4.78 -16.62
CA PHE A 84 -13.60 4.88 -15.82
C PHE A 84 -14.14 3.51 -15.38
N SER A 85 -13.31 2.47 -15.46
CA SER A 85 -13.70 1.12 -15.08
C SER A 85 -13.44 0.90 -13.60
N GLU A 86 -14.44 0.46 -12.85
CA GLU A 86 -14.23 -0.07 -11.49
C GLU A 86 -13.67 -1.51 -11.50
N LYS A 87 -13.67 -2.16 -12.67
CA LYS A 87 -13.16 -3.53 -12.82
C LYS A 87 -11.64 -3.55 -12.72
N SER A 88 -11.16 -4.53 -11.97
CA SER A 88 -9.76 -4.96 -11.90
C SER A 88 -9.35 -5.68 -13.19
N GLN A 89 -8.09 -5.51 -13.54
CA GLN A 89 -7.31 -6.33 -14.46
C GLN A 89 -6.15 -6.88 -13.64
N ILE A 90 -6.14 -8.20 -13.42
CA ILE A 90 -5.05 -8.90 -12.74
C ILE A 90 -3.80 -8.82 -13.62
N GLU A 91 -2.66 -8.50 -13.03
CA GLU A 91 -1.37 -8.58 -13.70
C GLU A 91 -0.96 -10.05 -13.85
N ASP A 92 -0.27 -10.38 -14.94
CA ASP A 92 0.12 -11.77 -15.22
C ASP A 92 1.01 -12.39 -14.13
N ASN A 93 1.74 -11.54 -13.40
CA ASN A 93 2.61 -11.94 -12.29
C ASN A 93 2.47 -10.96 -11.13
N GLY A 94 2.82 -11.43 -9.94
CA GLY A 94 2.91 -10.60 -8.76
C GLY A 94 1.71 -10.74 -7.82
N TYR A 95 2.04 -10.70 -6.54
CA TYR A 95 1.10 -10.68 -5.43
C TYR A 95 1.50 -9.55 -4.49
N GLN A 96 0.54 -9.09 -3.69
CA GLN A 96 0.80 -8.11 -2.66
C GLN A 96 0.04 -8.48 -1.40
N LEU A 97 0.73 -8.37 -0.28
CA LEU A 97 0.18 -8.61 1.05
C LEU A 97 -0.09 -7.25 1.69
N ILE A 98 -1.35 -6.99 2.01
CA ILE A 98 -1.79 -5.79 2.71
C ILE A 98 -2.00 -6.16 4.17
N VAL A 99 -1.52 -5.30 5.08
CA VAL A 99 -1.75 -5.40 6.52
C VAL A 99 -2.33 -4.10 7.02
N ILE A 100 -3.52 -4.17 7.58
CA ILE A 100 -4.21 -3.05 8.23
C ILE A 100 -3.90 -3.10 9.73
N SER A 101 -3.44 -1.98 10.25
CA SER A 101 -3.08 -1.75 11.64
C SER A 101 -3.73 -0.46 12.14
N ASP A 102 -3.25 0.10 13.25
CA ASP A 102 -3.67 1.41 13.74
C ASP A 102 -2.62 2.45 13.36
N ASN A 103 -3.07 3.60 12.83
CA ASN A 103 -2.17 4.69 12.40
C ASN A 103 -1.15 5.09 13.49
N LYS A 104 -1.60 5.15 14.75
CA LYS A 104 -0.73 5.50 15.89
C LYS A 104 0.42 4.50 16.06
N ASN A 105 0.20 3.22 15.76
CA ASN A 105 1.18 2.14 15.91
C ASN A 105 2.10 2.00 14.68
N LEU A 106 1.69 2.52 13.52
CA LEU A 106 2.53 2.61 12.34
C LEU A 106 3.41 3.87 12.31
N LYS A 107 3.30 4.74 13.33
CA LYS A 107 4.12 5.95 13.43
C LYS A 107 5.61 5.60 13.41
N GLY A 108 6.35 6.24 12.51
CA GLY A 108 7.79 6.03 12.35
C GLY A 108 8.17 4.82 11.49
N LEU A 109 7.19 4.04 10.97
CA LEU A 109 7.45 3.07 9.92
C LEU A 109 8.15 3.76 8.74
N TYR A 110 9.23 3.16 8.25
CA TYR A 110 10.11 3.67 7.19
C TYR A 110 10.94 4.91 7.54
N GLU A 111 10.84 5.44 8.77
CA GLU A 111 11.68 6.55 9.26
C GLU A 111 12.60 6.08 10.39
N THR A 112 12.00 5.57 11.47
CA THR A 112 12.71 5.15 12.69
C THR A 112 12.83 3.63 12.79
N TRP A 113 11.98 2.88 12.08
CA TRP A 113 12.05 1.42 11.99
C TRP A 113 11.41 0.93 10.69
N THR A 114 11.81 -0.27 10.23
CA THR A 114 11.27 -0.88 9.00
C THR A 114 11.12 -2.39 9.17
N ILE A 115 10.01 -2.95 8.68
CA ILE A 115 9.85 -4.40 8.54
C ILE A 115 10.46 -4.80 7.20
N GLY A 116 11.49 -5.66 7.24
CA GLY A 116 12.29 -6.04 6.09
C GLY A 116 13.70 -5.46 6.14
N LEU A 117 14.64 -6.14 5.48
CA LEU A 117 16.06 -5.76 5.46
C LEU A 117 16.54 -5.25 4.10
N THR A 118 15.78 -5.50 3.04
CA THR A 118 16.19 -5.31 1.66
C THR A 118 15.11 -4.62 0.84
N SER A 119 15.49 -3.95 -0.24
CA SER A 119 14.57 -3.30 -1.19
C SER A 119 13.59 -4.29 -1.83
N GLU A 120 13.98 -5.55 -1.90
CA GLU A 120 13.23 -6.65 -2.50
C GLU A 120 12.22 -7.27 -1.53
N SER A 121 12.33 -7.00 -0.23
CA SER A 121 11.50 -7.66 0.80
C SER A 121 11.38 -6.75 2.02
N TYR A 122 10.52 -5.73 1.89
CA TYR A 122 10.16 -4.82 2.97
C TYR A 122 8.70 -4.38 2.86
N PHE A 123 8.18 -3.87 3.98
CA PHE A 123 6.87 -3.23 4.00
C PHE A 123 7.01 -1.74 3.70
N ARG A 124 6.25 -1.26 2.72
CA ARG A 124 6.06 0.16 2.42
C ARG A 124 4.72 0.66 2.99
N PRO A 125 4.63 1.92 3.42
CA PRO A 125 3.34 2.51 3.76
C PRO A 125 2.40 2.48 2.54
N ALA A 126 1.15 2.04 2.75
CA ALA A 126 0.10 2.02 1.73
C ALA A 126 -1.00 3.04 2.01
N ALA A 127 -1.33 3.21 3.30
CA ALA A 127 -2.20 4.24 3.83
C ALA A 127 -1.75 4.61 5.24
N ASN A 128 -2.41 5.56 5.89
CA ASN A 128 -2.08 5.94 7.26
C ASN A 128 -2.17 4.78 8.26
N ASP A 129 -3.02 3.80 7.99
CA ASP A 129 -3.30 2.64 8.81
C ASP A 129 -2.98 1.32 8.10
N ALA A 130 -2.24 1.38 6.99
CA ALA A 130 -1.96 0.21 6.16
C ALA A 130 -0.49 0.17 5.71
N MET A 131 0.05 -1.05 5.68
CA MET A 131 1.35 -1.34 5.08
C MET A 131 1.20 -2.46 4.06
N ILE A 132 2.04 -2.45 3.03
CA ILE A 132 1.99 -3.40 1.92
C ILE A 132 3.40 -3.93 1.61
N THR A 133 3.48 -5.18 1.21
CA THR A 133 4.71 -5.79 0.68
C THR A 133 4.38 -6.64 -0.54
N ASP A 134 5.31 -6.71 -1.49
CA ASP A 134 5.10 -7.32 -2.79
C ASP A 134 5.82 -8.69 -2.85
N PHE A 135 5.26 -9.62 -3.60
CA PHE A 135 5.84 -10.93 -3.89
C PHE A 135 5.80 -11.19 -5.39
N GLU A 136 6.91 -11.67 -5.97
CA GLU A 136 6.95 -12.06 -7.38
C GLU A 136 6.17 -13.36 -7.63
N THR A 137 6.15 -14.24 -6.63
CA THR A 137 5.49 -15.56 -6.69
C THR A 137 4.59 -15.76 -5.48
N LEU A 138 3.63 -16.68 -5.60
CA LEU A 138 2.74 -17.00 -4.49
C LEU A 138 3.57 -17.54 -3.32
N PRO A 139 3.55 -16.91 -2.13
CA PRO A 139 4.27 -17.45 -0.99
C PRO A 139 3.74 -18.83 -0.62
N SER A 140 4.63 -19.83 -0.60
CA SER A 140 4.31 -21.22 -0.26
C SER A 140 4.14 -21.44 1.24
N ASP A 141 4.76 -20.59 2.06
CA ASP A 141 4.83 -20.79 3.49
C ASP A 141 3.51 -20.44 4.18
N SER A 142 3.06 -21.32 5.10
CA SER A 142 1.93 -21.03 5.98
C SER A 142 2.24 -19.98 7.03
N VAL A 143 3.53 -19.64 7.22
CA VAL A 143 4.01 -18.64 8.17
C VAL A 143 4.99 -17.73 7.46
N LEU A 144 4.63 -16.46 7.34
CA LEU A 144 5.50 -15.43 6.77
C LEU A 144 6.21 -14.69 7.88
N THR A 145 7.53 -14.58 7.79
CA THR A 145 8.35 -13.93 8.82
C THR A 145 9.29 -12.92 8.19
N TRP A 146 9.32 -11.72 8.77
CA TRP A 146 10.26 -10.67 8.40
C TRP A 146 11.07 -10.24 9.61
N LYS A 147 12.34 -9.90 9.39
CA LYS A 147 13.14 -9.19 10.40
C LYS A 147 12.73 -7.72 10.43
N VAL A 148 12.73 -7.13 11.61
CA VAL A 148 12.46 -5.70 11.80
C VAL A 148 13.79 -5.01 12.13
N GLN A 149 14.11 -3.94 11.42
CA GLN A 149 15.31 -3.15 11.64
C GLN A 149 14.99 -1.76 12.19
N GLN A 150 15.96 -1.16 12.87
CA GLN A 150 15.97 0.26 13.16
C GLN A 150 16.37 1.07 11.92
N GLY A 151 15.67 2.17 11.68
CA GLY A 151 15.87 3.05 10.52
C GLY A 151 15.28 2.52 9.22
N ARG A 152 15.75 3.10 8.10
CA ARG A 152 15.13 2.97 6.76
C ARG A 152 16.04 2.46 5.65
N TYR A 153 17.32 2.24 5.93
CA TYR A 153 18.27 1.91 4.87
C TYR A 153 18.09 0.46 4.42
N LEU A 154 17.63 0.25 3.19
CA LEU A 154 17.35 -1.08 2.63
C LEU A 154 18.49 -1.67 1.78
N SER A 155 19.52 -0.88 1.44
CA SER A 155 20.64 -1.42 0.66
C SER A 155 21.43 -2.45 1.48
N LYS A 156 21.78 -3.58 0.83
CA LYS A 156 22.56 -4.69 1.42
C LYS A 156 23.95 -4.25 1.91
N SER A 157 24.49 -3.13 1.41
CA SER A 157 25.82 -2.63 1.79
C SER A 157 25.87 -1.96 3.17
N TYR A 158 24.72 -1.52 3.72
CA TYR A 158 24.68 -0.90 5.05
C TYR A 158 24.44 -1.93 6.14
N SER A 159 25.19 -1.81 7.24
CA SER A 159 24.93 -2.56 8.47
C SER A 159 23.48 -2.40 8.93
N LYS A 160 22.87 -3.49 9.40
CA LYS A 160 21.47 -3.54 9.86
C LYS A 160 21.44 -3.76 11.36
N ASN A 161 20.78 -2.86 12.09
CA ASN A 161 20.44 -3.11 13.48
C ASN A 161 19.06 -3.78 13.57
N VAL A 162 19.04 -5.10 13.77
CA VAL A 162 17.80 -5.87 13.87
C VAL A 162 17.23 -5.77 15.28
N ILE A 163 16.01 -5.26 15.40
CA ILE A 163 15.34 -4.98 16.67
C ILE A 163 14.20 -5.95 17.00
N GLY A 164 13.95 -6.94 16.13
CA GLY A 164 12.95 -7.98 16.32
C GLY A 164 12.54 -8.66 15.02
N LYS A 165 11.37 -9.31 15.04
CA LYS A 165 10.73 -9.93 13.87
C LYS A 165 9.25 -9.60 13.84
N PHE A 166 8.61 -9.71 12.68
CA PHE A 166 7.17 -9.64 12.48
C PHE A 166 6.71 -10.92 11.78
N GLU A 167 5.62 -11.53 12.26
CA GLU A 167 5.15 -12.83 11.78
C GLU A 167 3.65 -12.79 11.50
N LEU A 168 3.25 -13.39 10.39
CA LEU A 168 1.86 -13.60 10.01
C LEU A 168 1.65 -15.07 9.62
N ARG A 169 0.48 -15.62 9.96
CA ARG A 169 0.12 -17.02 9.70
C ARG A 169 -1.08 -17.08 8.79
N LYS A 170 -1.00 -17.89 7.74
CA LYS A 170 -2.11 -18.12 6.83
C LYS A 170 -3.29 -18.70 7.63
N VAL A 171 -4.48 -18.14 7.41
CA VAL A 171 -5.72 -18.67 7.97
C VAL A 171 -6.08 -19.92 7.14
N ASN A 172 -6.18 -21.07 7.81
CA ASN A 172 -6.57 -22.34 7.19
C ASN A 172 -8.08 -22.43 6.99
#